data_AF-A0A514WIC8-F1
#
_entry.id   AF-A0A514WIC8-F1
#
_cell.length_a   1.000
_cell.length_b   1.000
_cell.length_c   1.000
_cell.angle_alpha   90.00
_cell.angle_beta   90.00
_cell.angle_gamma   90.00
#
_symmetry.space_group_name_H-M   'P 1'
#
loop_
_entity.id
_entity.type
_entity.pdbx_description
1 polymer ?
#
loop_
_entity_poly.entity_id
_entity_poly.type
_entity_poly.pdbx_seq_one_letter_code
_entity_poly.pdbx_strand_id
1 'polypeptide(L)'
;MVESSDDAIVGKSLDGTILSWNHAAERIFGWPAGEIVGRNVRTLIPDDRQAEEDAIIASIMRGERVPTFETVRRRKDGSAVEVAVTVSPVYDGHGRVVAASKIARDIGLKNATLRRLEQSETRFRLLAENMSQLAWIARSDGWIFWYNKRWFDYTGTTLEQMEGWGWRAVHHPDHLEPATARFRAHIASGEDWEDTFPLRSAQGEWRWFLSRAKPIRDDQGKILYWFGTNTDVTAMRDAEERIELLLQEVNHRSKNMLAIIQSLARRTDVARPDFLQRLEQRIQGLSANQDLLVRRAWSPVPVGEMVEAQLRWLGEAQGQVECRGPEVMLSPGAAEALAMALHEMGTNAHKYGALSVPGGRVHIAWSVQGADAGEGEAEDGDPASAGFRIAWRESGGPVVAPPTRLGFGSRIIVDVPRVKLNARVTTAYEPAGFAWQLDCALAAIS
;
A
#
# COMPACT_ATOMS: atom_id res chain seq x y z
N MET A 1 58.89 11.90 -43.86
CA MET A 1 57.48 11.45 -43.92
C MET A 1 57.13 10.44 -42.82
N VAL A 2 58.06 9.59 -42.36
CA VAL A 2 57.85 8.64 -41.24
C VAL A 2 57.94 9.30 -39.84
N GLU A 3 58.71 10.38 -39.69
CA GLU A 3 58.92 11.07 -38.40
C GLU A 3 57.73 11.91 -37.90
N SER A 4 56.76 12.24 -38.77
CA SER A 4 55.57 13.05 -38.42
C SER A 4 54.30 12.22 -38.23
N SER A 5 54.41 10.88 -38.15
CA SER A 5 53.26 10.02 -37.93
C SER A 5 52.94 9.93 -36.43
N ASP A 6 51.66 10.03 -36.08
CA ASP A 6 51.17 9.75 -34.72
C ASP A 6 51.09 8.25 -34.41
N ASP A 7 51.20 7.40 -35.43
CA ASP A 7 51.29 5.96 -35.27
C ASP A 7 52.74 5.55 -35.00
N ALA A 8 52.93 4.58 -34.11
CA ALA A 8 54.23 3.98 -33.87
C ALA A 8 54.63 3.14 -35.08
N ILE A 9 55.76 3.47 -35.69
CA ILE A 9 56.33 2.75 -36.84
C ILE A 9 57.62 2.08 -36.37
N VAL A 10 57.64 0.75 -36.49
CA VAL A 10 58.72 -0.11 -36.00
C VAL A 10 59.19 -1.01 -37.13
N GLY A 11 60.44 -0.84 -37.55
CA GLY A 11 61.10 -1.80 -38.43
C GLY A 11 61.78 -2.88 -37.61
N LYS A 12 61.65 -4.15 -38.02
CA LYS A 12 62.35 -5.29 -37.40
C LYS A 12 62.87 -6.27 -38.44
N SER A 13 63.97 -6.96 -38.15
CA SER A 13 64.43 -8.10 -38.93
C SER A 13 63.54 -9.33 -38.70
N LEU A 14 63.75 -10.37 -39.50
CA LEU A 14 62.95 -11.60 -39.46
C LEU A 14 63.15 -12.45 -38.20
N ASP A 15 64.24 -12.24 -37.47
CA ASP A 15 64.50 -12.81 -36.14
C ASP A 15 63.82 -12.01 -35.00
N GLY A 16 63.13 -10.91 -35.34
CA GLY A 16 62.43 -10.05 -34.40
C GLY A 16 63.28 -8.94 -33.79
N THR A 17 64.53 -8.76 -34.21
CA THR A 17 65.38 -7.65 -33.74
C THR A 17 64.88 -6.31 -34.28
N ILE A 18 64.67 -5.32 -33.40
CA ILE A 18 64.19 -3.99 -33.78
C ILE A 18 65.30 -3.21 -34.50
N LEU A 19 65.03 -2.77 -35.72
CA LEU A 19 65.96 -2.03 -36.60
C LEU A 19 65.66 -0.53 -36.62
N SER A 20 64.39 -0.14 -36.50
CA SER A 20 64.00 1.26 -36.50
C SER A 20 62.81 1.50 -35.55
N TRP A 21 62.79 2.72 -34.99
CA TRP A 21 61.86 3.10 -33.95
C TRP A 21 61.57 4.60 -34.06
N ASN A 22 60.35 4.98 -34.47
CA ASN A 22 60.01 6.39 -34.62
C ASN A 22 59.62 7.04 -33.26
N HIS A 23 59.54 8.38 -33.25
CA HIS A 23 59.18 9.14 -32.05
C HIS A 23 57.80 8.73 -31.47
N ALA A 24 56.82 8.38 -32.31
CA ALA A 24 55.53 7.92 -31.80
C ALA A 24 55.63 6.57 -31.06
N ALA A 25 56.53 5.67 -31.49
CA ALA A 25 56.82 4.44 -30.78
C ALA A 25 57.45 4.70 -29.40
N GLU A 26 58.33 5.70 -29.28
CA GLU A 26 58.88 6.12 -27.98
C GLU A 26 57.77 6.60 -27.03
N ARG A 27 56.83 7.41 -27.52
CA ARG A 27 55.69 7.90 -26.72
C ARG A 27 54.75 6.78 -26.29
N ILE A 28 54.37 5.89 -27.22
CA ILE A 28 53.35 4.86 -26.98
C ILE A 28 53.90 3.77 -26.05
N PHE A 29 55.14 3.30 -26.26
CA PHE A 29 55.71 2.19 -25.52
C PHE A 29 56.68 2.60 -24.39
N GLY A 30 57.05 3.88 -24.29
CA GLY A 30 57.90 4.40 -23.22
C GLY A 30 59.39 4.03 -23.34
N TRP A 31 59.79 3.46 -24.48
CA TRP A 31 61.17 3.06 -24.75
C TRP A 31 61.86 4.10 -25.66
N PRO A 32 62.98 4.71 -25.22
CA PRO A 32 63.82 5.50 -26.11
C PRO A 32 64.42 4.63 -27.21
N ALA A 33 64.53 5.16 -28.44
CA ALA A 33 65.07 4.45 -29.60
C ALA A 33 66.47 3.89 -29.32
N GLY A 34 67.33 4.67 -28.66
CA GLY A 34 68.69 4.25 -28.28
C GLY A 34 68.76 3.10 -27.28
N GLU A 35 67.66 2.76 -26.60
CA GLU A 35 67.60 1.63 -25.67
C GLU A 35 66.96 0.38 -26.27
N ILE A 36 66.04 0.54 -27.21
CA ILE A 36 65.17 -0.54 -27.72
C ILE A 36 65.58 -1.06 -29.10
N VAL A 37 66.23 -0.23 -29.92
CA VAL A 37 66.83 -0.67 -31.19
C VAL A 37 67.95 -1.68 -30.87
N GLY A 38 67.98 -2.79 -31.60
CA GLY A 38 68.86 -3.93 -31.34
C GLY A 38 68.31 -4.94 -30.32
N ARG A 39 67.22 -4.65 -29.60
CA ARG A 39 66.51 -5.64 -28.77
C ARG A 39 65.46 -6.38 -29.59
N ASN A 40 65.01 -7.52 -29.07
CA ASN A 40 63.92 -8.28 -29.68
C ASN A 40 62.55 -7.65 -29.37
N VAL A 41 61.68 -7.54 -30.39
CA VAL A 41 60.33 -6.98 -30.30
C VAL A 41 59.43 -7.70 -29.29
N ARG A 42 59.75 -8.96 -28.95
CA ARG A 42 59.08 -9.74 -27.89
C ARG A 42 59.13 -9.07 -26.53
N THR A 43 60.07 -8.15 -26.30
CA THR A 43 60.11 -7.29 -25.11
C THR A 43 58.82 -6.48 -24.91
N LEU A 44 58.14 -6.13 -26.01
CA LEU A 44 56.88 -5.38 -26.00
C LEU A 44 55.64 -6.29 -25.91
N ILE A 45 55.80 -7.60 -25.95
CA ILE A 45 54.70 -8.56 -26.02
C ILE A 45 54.53 -9.20 -24.64
N PRO A 46 53.31 -9.20 -24.07
CA PRO A 46 53.01 -9.95 -22.85
C PRO A 46 53.31 -11.45 -22.97
N ASP A 47 53.58 -12.11 -21.85
CA ASP A 47 54.07 -13.51 -21.85
C ASP A 47 53.00 -14.49 -22.36
N ASP A 48 51.72 -14.19 -22.12
CA ASP A 48 50.55 -14.94 -22.62
C ASP A 48 50.31 -14.77 -24.13
N ARG A 49 51.01 -13.85 -24.79
CA ARG A 49 50.78 -13.47 -26.20
C ARG A 49 51.99 -13.64 -27.10
N GLN A 50 53.04 -14.30 -26.62
CA GLN A 50 54.28 -14.53 -27.38
C GLN A 50 54.03 -15.25 -28.72
N ALA A 51 53.08 -16.18 -28.76
CA ALA A 51 52.70 -16.91 -29.98
C ALA A 51 52.17 -15.99 -31.11
N GLU A 52 51.67 -14.79 -30.79
CA GLU A 52 51.25 -13.82 -31.81
C GLU A 52 52.42 -13.45 -32.73
N GLU A 53 53.61 -13.28 -32.16
CA GLU A 53 54.80 -12.89 -32.92
C GLU A 53 55.25 -14.00 -33.87
N ASP A 54 55.15 -15.25 -33.45
CA ASP A 54 55.51 -16.42 -34.27
C ASP A 54 54.60 -16.52 -35.50
N ALA A 55 53.28 -16.32 -35.30
CA ALA A 55 52.32 -16.29 -36.39
C ALA A 55 52.54 -15.12 -37.35
N ILE A 56 52.85 -13.93 -36.81
CA ILE A 56 53.16 -12.74 -37.61
C ILE A 56 54.39 -12.99 -38.49
N ILE A 57 55.50 -13.44 -37.91
CA ILE A 57 56.74 -13.68 -38.67
C ILE A 57 56.53 -14.75 -39.73
N ALA A 58 55.81 -15.84 -39.44
CA ALA A 58 55.51 -16.87 -40.42
C ALA A 58 54.74 -16.32 -41.63
N SER A 59 53.77 -15.41 -41.41
CA SER A 59 53.03 -14.75 -42.49
C SER A 59 53.92 -13.78 -43.29
N ILE A 60 54.73 -12.97 -42.61
CA ILE A 60 55.68 -12.05 -43.26
C ILE A 60 56.69 -12.82 -44.13
N MET A 61 57.22 -13.96 -43.67
CA MET A 61 58.15 -14.79 -44.44
C MET A 61 57.54 -15.35 -45.74
N ARG A 62 56.22 -15.52 -45.79
CA ARG A 62 55.49 -15.89 -47.02
C ARG A 62 55.18 -14.69 -47.92
N GLY A 63 55.62 -13.49 -47.56
CA GLY A 63 55.30 -12.24 -48.28
C GLY A 63 53.88 -11.73 -48.02
N GLU A 64 53.16 -12.31 -47.06
CA GLU A 64 51.80 -11.91 -46.71
C GLU A 64 51.81 -10.72 -45.74
N ARG A 65 50.86 -9.81 -45.91
CA ARG A 65 50.59 -8.74 -44.94
C ARG A 65 49.66 -9.26 -43.86
N VAL A 66 49.99 -8.98 -42.60
CA VAL A 66 49.07 -9.21 -41.47
C VAL A 66 48.10 -8.03 -41.39
N PRO A 67 46.79 -8.25 -41.57
CA PRO A 67 45.78 -7.18 -41.48
C PRO A 67 45.73 -6.62 -40.06
N THR A 68 45.08 -5.47 -39.90
CA THR A 68 44.94 -4.81 -38.60
C THR A 68 44.21 -5.70 -37.60
N PHE A 69 44.81 -5.90 -36.42
CA PHE A 69 44.18 -6.58 -35.29
C PHE A 69 44.47 -5.84 -33.98
N GLU A 70 43.54 -5.90 -33.04
CA GLU A 70 43.69 -5.30 -31.71
C GLU A 70 44.39 -6.27 -30.77
N THR A 71 45.39 -5.79 -30.03
CA THR A 71 46.15 -6.59 -29.06
C THR A 71 46.70 -5.70 -27.95
N VAL A 72 47.38 -6.29 -26.98
CA VAL A 72 48.03 -5.60 -25.87
C VAL A 72 49.54 -5.73 -26.03
N ARG A 73 50.23 -4.64 -25.74
CA ARG A 73 51.68 -4.57 -25.62
C ARG A 73 52.05 -4.08 -24.23
N ARG A 74 53.31 -4.31 -23.85
CA ARG A 74 53.89 -3.91 -22.58
C ARG A 74 54.79 -2.70 -22.80
N ARG A 75 54.55 -1.63 -22.05
CA ARG A 75 55.42 -0.45 -22.00
C ARG A 75 56.68 -0.75 -21.18
N LYS A 76 57.68 0.14 -21.24
CA LYS A 76 58.93 0.03 -20.47
C LYS A 76 58.70 -0.08 -18.95
N ASP A 77 57.70 0.61 -18.43
CA ASP A 77 57.32 0.59 -17.00
C ASP A 77 56.53 -0.67 -16.59
N GLY A 78 56.27 -1.59 -17.53
CA GLY A 78 55.49 -2.79 -17.31
C GLY A 78 53.99 -2.63 -17.51
N SER A 79 53.47 -1.41 -17.69
CA SER A 79 52.04 -1.17 -17.93
C SER A 79 51.58 -1.71 -19.29
N ALA A 80 50.31 -2.12 -19.36
CA ALA A 80 49.69 -2.56 -20.59
C ALA A 80 49.25 -1.38 -21.47
N VAL A 81 49.43 -1.51 -22.79
CA VAL A 81 48.88 -0.61 -23.80
C VAL A 81 48.07 -1.41 -24.81
N GLU A 82 46.80 -1.02 -25.00
CA GLU A 82 45.96 -1.56 -26.06
C GLU A 82 46.36 -0.89 -27.37
N VAL A 83 46.72 -1.69 -28.38
CA VAL A 83 47.14 -1.20 -29.69
C VAL A 83 46.45 -1.95 -30.82
N ALA A 84 46.11 -1.24 -31.88
CA ALA A 84 45.80 -1.83 -33.18
C ALA A 84 47.10 -1.95 -33.98
N VAL A 85 47.44 -3.17 -34.39
CA VAL A 85 48.71 -3.50 -35.05
C VAL A 85 48.47 -3.95 -36.48
N THR A 86 49.26 -3.42 -37.41
CA THR A 86 49.39 -3.91 -38.78
C THR A 86 50.85 -4.24 -39.07
N VAL A 87 51.12 -5.34 -39.77
CA VAL A 87 52.50 -5.75 -40.09
C VAL A 87 52.61 -6.06 -41.58
N SER A 88 53.58 -5.45 -42.25
CA SER A 88 53.82 -5.59 -43.67
C SER A 88 55.25 -6.08 -43.93
N PRO A 89 55.47 -6.94 -44.95
CA PRO A 89 56.82 -7.35 -45.35
C PRO A 89 57.57 -6.19 -46.00
N VAL A 90 58.89 -6.17 -45.81
CA VAL A 90 59.83 -5.24 -46.46
C VAL A 90 60.75 -6.06 -47.36
N TYR A 91 60.88 -5.65 -48.61
CA TYR A 91 61.60 -6.38 -49.65
C TYR A 91 62.96 -5.74 -49.99
N ASP A 92 63.94 -6.55 -50.37
CA ASP A 92 65.19 -6.07 -50.99
C ASP A 92 65.00 -5.72 -52.48
N GLY A 93 66.05 -5.18 -53.12
CA GLY A 93 66.04 -4.87 -54.56
C GLY A 93 65.91 -6.08 -55.49
N HIS A 94 65.91 -7.31 -54.94
CA HIS A 94 65.71 -8.56 -55.66
C HIS A 94 64.34 -9.20 -55.35
N GLY A 95 63.45 -8.50 -54.63
CA GLY A 95 62.10 -8.97 -54.32
C GLY A 95 62.02 -10.01 -53.20
N ARG A 96 63.07 -10.19 -52.40
CA ARG A 96 63.07 -11.10 -51.24
C ARG A 96 62.67 -10.35 -49.98
N VAL A 97 61.86 -10.97 -49.12
CA VAL A 97 61.51 -10.40 -47.81
C VAL A 97 62.76 -10.37 -46.92
N VAL A 98 63.15 -9.19 -46.43
CA VAL A 98 64.34 -9.00 -45.58
C VAL A 98 64.01 -8.43 -44.20
N ALA A 99 62.83 -7.84 -44.03
CA ALA A 99 62.40 -7.25 -42.77
C ALA A 99 60.86 -7.16 -42.70
N ALA A 100 60.34 -6.72 -41.55
CA ALA A 100 58.95 -6.38 -41.34
C ALA A 100 58.82 -4.93 -40.89
N SER A 101 57.83 -4.22 -41.42
CA SER A 101 57.40 -2.91 -40.94
C SER A 101 56.10 -3.07 -40.18
N LYS A 102 56.12 -2.70 -38.90
CA LYS A 102 54.97 -2.75 -37.99
C LYS A 102 54.48 -1.34 -37.71
N ILE A 103 53.19 -1.14 -37.91
CA ILE A 103 52.47 0.08 -37.52
C ILE A 103 51.61 -0.28 -36.31
N ALA A 104 51.73 0.48 -35.23
CA ALA A 104 50.94 0.31 -34.03
C ALA A 104 50.28 1.63 -33.64
N ARG A 105 48.96 1.61 -33.44
CA ARG A 105 48.16 2.74 -33.00
C ARG A 105 47.65 2.49 -31.59
N ASP A 106 47.84 3.44 -30.68
CA ASP A 106 47.23 3.37 -29.35
C ASP A 106 45.71 3.52 -29.47
N ILE A 107 44.97 2.54 -28.94
CA ILE A 107 43.50 2.52 -28.95
C ILE A 107 42.90 2.55 -27.54
N GLY A 108 43.73 2.71 -26.50
CA GLY A 108 43.31 2.63 -25.10
C GLY A 108 42.25 3.68 -24.74
N LEU A 109 42.42 4.93 -25.16
CA LEU A 109 41.44 5.99 -24.92
C LEU A 109 40.10 5.71 -25.62
N LYS A 110 40.15 5.26 -26.87
CA LYS A 110 38.95 4.91 -27.66
C LYS A 110 38.16 3.79 -26.98
N ASN A 111 38.84 2.69 -26.64
CA ASN A 111 38.20 1.52 -26.02
C ASN A 111 37.70 1.84 -24.61
N ALA A 112 38.44 2.62 -23.82
CA ALA A 112 37.96 3.07 -22.51
C ALA A 112 36.71 3.96 -22.63
N THR A 113 36.63 4.81 -23.65
CA THR A 113 35.46 5.68 -23.90
C THR A 113 34.24 4.85 -24.32
N LEU A 114 34.42 3.90 -25.23
CA LEU A 114 33.36 2.96 -25.64
C LEU A 114 32.85 2.13 -24.45
N ARG A 115 33.75 1.54 -23.66
CA ARG A 115 33.38 0.79 -22.45
C ARG A 115 32.63 1.67 -21.44
N ARG A 116 33.05 2.91 -21.25
CA ARG A 116 32.38 3.85 -20.33
C ARG A 116 30.98 4.22 -20.84
N LEU A 117 30.82 4.38 -22.15
CA LEU A 117 29.52 4.63 -22.77
C LEU A 117 28.60 3.41 -22.61
N GLU A 118 29.08 2.21 -22.94
CA GLU A 118 28.34 0.95 -22.79
C GLU A 118 27.92 0.70 -21.33
N GLN A 119 28.83 0.95 -20.37
CA GLN A 119 28.53 0.84 -18.95
C GLN A 119 27.49 1.87 -18.50
N SER A 120 27.58 3.11 -18.99
CA SER A 120 26.60 4.15 -18.69
C SER A 120 25.22 3.81 -19.26
N GLU A 121 25.17 3.31 -20.50
CA GLU A 121 23.92 2.89 -21.15
C GLU A 121 23.29 1.69 -20.42
N THR A 122 24.09 0.68 -20.10
CA THR A 122 23.66 -0.51 -19.35
C THR A 122 23.12 -0.10 -17.98
N ARG A 123 23.82 0.78 -17.28
CA ARG A 123 23.39 1.28 -15.97
C ARG A 123 22.07 2.04 -16.06
N PHE A 124 21.91 2.90 -17.07
CA PHE A 124 20.65 3.63 -17.29
C PHE A 124 19.48 2.67 -17.56
N ARG A 125 19.70 1.67 -18.42
CA ARG A 125 18.70 0.65 -18.74
C ARG A 125 18.27 -0.15 -17.50
N LEU A 126 19.22 -0.58 -16.68
CA LEU A 126 18.94 -1.31 -15.44
C LEU A 126 18.13 -0.47 -14.43
N LEU A 127 18.47 0.82 -14.27
CA LEU A 127 17.71 1.71 -13.39
C LEU A 127 16.28 1.90 -13.86
N ALA A 128 16.09 2.07 -15.18
CA ALA A 128 14.79 2.24 -15.79
C ALA A 128 13.92 0.97 -15.68
N GLU A 129 14.51 -0.21 -15.89
CA GLU A 129 13.83 -1.51 -15.82
C GLU A 129 13.48 -1.95 -14.39
N ASN A 130 14.29 -1.58 -13.39
CA ASN A 130 14.04 -1.93 -11.98
C ASN A 130 13.22 -0.87 -11.24
N MET A 131 12.74 0.17 -11.93
CA MET A 131 11.88 1.17 -11.32
C MET A 131 10.55 0.55 -10.86
N SER A 132 10.10 0.92 -9.66
CA SER A 132 8.85 0.38 -9.10
C SER A 132 7.57 0.95 -9.71
N GLN A 133 7.69 1.97 -10.54
CA GLN A 133 6.58 2.64 -11.20
C GLN A 133 6.54 2.24 -12.67
N LEU A 134 5.38 2.36 -13.31
CA LEU A 134 5.34 2.29 -14.77
C LEU A 134 5.97 3.58 -15.28
N ALA A 135 6.85 3.51 -16.28
CA ALA A 135 7.54 4.68 -16.80
C ALA A 135 7.47 4.71 -18.32
N TRP A 136 7.46 5.92 -18.87
CA TRP A 136 7.39 6.16 -20.30
C TRP A 136 8.19 7.40 -20.71
N ILE A 137 8.62 7.43 -21.97
CA ILE A 137 9.27 8.58 -22.59
C ILE A 137 8.54 8.96 -23.87
N ALA A 138 8.20 10.24 -23.98
CA ALA A 138 7.61 10.83 -25.17
C ALA A 138 8.54 11.82 -25.85
N ARG A 139 8.39 11.96 -27.17
CA ARG A 139 8.98 13.08 -27.93
C ARG A 139 8.31 14.40 -27.53
N SER A 140 8.89 15.52 -27.95
CA SER A 140 8.37 16.87 -27.67
C SER A 140 6.92 17.10 -28.11
N ASP A 141 6.39 16.31 -29.06
CA ASP A 141 5.00 16.34 -29.55
C ASP A 141 4.04 15.42 -28.78
N GLY A 142 4.51 14.76 -27.72
CA GLY A 142 3.73 13.82 -26.91
C GLY A 142 3.67 12.40 -27.47
N TRP A 143 4.38 12.11 -28.57
CA TRP A 143 4.45 10.75 -29.10
C TRP A 143 5.31 9.84 -28.22
N ILE A 144 4.68 8.88 -27.54
CA ILE A 144 5.38 7.95 -26.64
C ILE A 144 6.10 6.87 -27.44
N PHE A 145 7.41 6.72 -27.28
CA PHE A 145 8.20 5.74 -28.04
C PHE A 145 8.90 4.71 -27.16
N TRP A 146 8.86 4.88 -25.84
CA TRP A 146 9.50 3.97 -24.91
C TRP A 146 8.67 3.83 -23.64
N TYR A 147 8.63 2.61 -23.13
CA TYR A 147 8.06 2.25 -21.83
C TYR A 147 9.03 1.32 -21.10
N ASN A 148 9.04 1.34 -19.78
CA ASN A 148 9.80 0.36 -19.01
C ASN A 148 9.14 -1.02 -19.04
N LYS A 149 9.90 -2.06 -18.69
CA LYS A 149 9.41 -3.45 -18.62
C LYS A 149 8.14 -3.58 -17.78
N ARG A 150 8.07 -2.86 -16.65
CA ARG A 150 6.95 -2.92 -15.72
C ARG A 150 5.61 -2.47 -16.34
N TRP A 151 5.63 -1.54 -17.29
CA TRP A 151 4.43 -1.16 -18.05
C TRP A 151 3.84 -2.36 -18.78
N PHE A 152 4.67 -3.12 -19.50
CA PHE A 152 4.24 -4.29 -20.25
C PHE A 152 3.83 -5.44 -19.32
N ASP A 153 4.58 -5.67 -18.23
CA ASP A 153 4.24 -6.67 -17.23
C ASP A 153 2.86 -6.38 -16.58
N TYR A 154 2.53 -5.10 -16.35
CA TYR A 154 1.25 -4.70 -15.78
C TYR A 154 0.09 -4.74 -16.79
N THR A 155 0.27 -4.13 -17.97
CA THR A 155 -0.81 -3.96 -18.96
C THR A 155 -1.00 -5.16 -19.88
N GLY A 156 0.01 -6.02 -20.03
CA GLY A 156 0.01 -7.14 -20.98
C GLY A 156 0.16 -6.70 -22.44
N THR A 157 0.57 -5.45 -22.69
CA THR A 157 0.70 -4.88 -24.04
C THR A 157 2.09 -5.07 -24.63
N THR A 158 2.25 -4.79 -25.93
CA THR A 158 3.55 -4.74 -26.61
C THR A 158 3.95 -3.31 -26.96
N LEU A 159 5.24 -3.07 -27.25
CA LEU A 159 5.72 -1.76 -27.69
C LEU A 159 4.97 -1.28 -28.94
N GLU A 160 4.77 -2.16 -29.92
CA GLU A 160 4.06 -1.88 -31.18
C GLU A 160 2.62 -1.40 -30.94
N GLN A 161 1.95 -1.95 -29.93
CA GLN A 161 0.59 -1.53 -29.56
C GLN A 161 0.58 -0.18 -28.83
N MET A 162 1.62 0.12 -28.05
CA MET A 162 1.68 1.28 -27.15
C MET A 162 2.35 2.51 -27.76
N GLU A 163 3.06 2.36 -28.88
CA GLU A 163 3.77 3.44 -29.55
C GLU A 163 2.82 4.58 -29.97
N GLY A 164 3.32 5.81 -29.86
CA GLY A 164 2.60 7.04 -30.09
C GLY A 164 1.51 7.28 -29.07
N TRP A 165 0.27 7.00 -29.49
CA TRP A 165 -0.95 7.24 -28.72
C TRP A 165 -1.63 5.93 -28.28
N GLY A 166 -0.91 4.81 -28.36
CA GLY A 166 -1.42 3.48 -28.03
C GLY A 166 -1.87 3.31 -26.57
N TRP A 167 -1.35 4.13 -25.65
CA TRP A 167 -1.79 4.20 -24.25
C TRP A 167 -3.30 4.40 -24.08
N ARG A 168 -3.97 4.97 -25.08
CA ARG A 168 -5.44 5.15 -25.10
C ARG A 168 -6.21 3.83 -24.94
N ALA A 169 -5.62 2.71 -25.35
CA ALA A 169 -6.25 1.39 -25.26
C ALA A 169 -6.31 0.82 -23.82
N VAL A 170 -5.46 1.32 -22.91
CA VAL A 170 -5.38 0.85 -21.52
C VAL A 170 -5.97 1.83 -20.52
N HIS A 171 -6.53 2.96 -20.97
CA HIS A 171 -7.22 3.91 -20.11
C HIS A 171 -8.70 3.55 -19.96
N HIS A 172 -9.27 3.82 -18.79
CA HIS A 172 -10.70 3.65 -18.57
C HIS A 172 -11.50 4.50 -19.56
N PRO A 173 -12.56 3.96 -20.22
CA PRO A 173 -13.35 4.70 -21.21
C PRO A 173 -13.85 6.07 -20.73
N ASP A 174 -14.35 6.12 -19.50
CA ASP A 174 -14.89 7.37 -18.90
C ASP A 174 -13.83 8.44 -18.65
N HIS A 175 -12.55 8.05 -18.58
CA HIS A 175 -11.42 8.95 -18.31
C HIS A 175 -10.59 9.27 -19.56
N LEU A 176 -10.78 8.52 -20.65
CA LEU A 176 -9.93 8.55 -21.84
C LEU A 176 -9.90 9.93 -22.53
N GLU A 177 -11.07 10.47 -22.88
CA GLU A 177 -11.14 11.74 -23.61
C GLU A 177 -10.70 12.93 -22.75
N PRO A 178 -11.13 13.06 -21.47
CA PRO A 178 -10.60 14.09 -20.58
C PRO A 178 -9.08 14.00 -20.40
N ALA A 179 -8.51 12.80 -20.19
CA ALA A 179 -7.07 12.62 -20.04
C ALA A 179 -6.32 12.97 -21.33
N THR A 180 -6.85 12.62 -22.51
CA THR A 180 -6.24 12.98 -23.80
C THR A 180 -6.22 14.49 -24.02
N ALA A 181 -7.33 15.17 -23.75
CA ALA A 181 -7.41 16.62 -23.90
C ALA A 181 -6.41 17.33 -22.98
N ARG A 182 -6.35 16.92 -21.71
CA ARG A 182 -5.39 17.44 -20.74
C ARG A 182 -3.95 17.15 -21.18
N PHE A 183 -3.65 15.92 -21.63
CA PHE A 183 -2.31 15.55 -22.06
C PHE A 183 -1.84 16.41 -23.24
N ARG A 184 -2.69 16.63 -24.25
CA ARG A 184 -2.38 17.54 -25.37
C ARG A 184 -2.11 18.98 -24.90
N ALA A 185 -2.91 19.50 -23.96
CA ALA A 185 -2.71 20.83 -23.41
C ALA A 185 -1.38 20.95 -22.67
N HIS A 186 -1.00 19.92 -21.90
CA HIS A 186 0.27 19.85 -21.19
C HIS A 186 1.48 19.82 -22.14
N ILE A 187 1.42 19.01 -23.19
CA ILE A 187 2.47 18.98 -24.23
C ILE A 187 2.64 20.35 -24.88
N ALA A 188 1.53 21.07 -25.12
CA ALA A 188 1.56 22.41 -25.72
C ALA A 188 2.06 23.49 -24.76
N SER A 189 1.77 23.40 -23.45
CA SER A 189 2.20 24.41 -22.46
C SER A 189 3.67 24.25 -22.08
N GLY A 190 4.20 23.02 -22.08
CA GLY A 190 5.56 22.76 -21.61
C GLY A 190 5.72 22.78 -20.08
N GLU A 191 4.60 22.85 -19.33
CA GLU A 191 4.55 22.81 -17.87
C GLU A 191 4.61 21.38 -17.34
N ASP A 192 4.59 21.18 -16.02
CA ASP A 192 4.56 19.84 -15.43
C ASP A 192 3.18 19.17 -15.57
N TRP A 193 3.16 17.84 -15.67
CA TRP A 193 1.93 17.05 -15.70
C TRP A 193 1.68 16.40 -14.36
N GLU A 194 0.45 16.48 -13.89
CA GLU A 194 -0.09 15.61 -12.85
C GLU A 194 -1.56 15.30 -13.15
N ASP A 195 -1.92 14.02 -13.15
CA ASP A 195 -3.29 13.57 -13.32
C ASP A 195 -3.49 12.19 -12.67
N THR A 196 -4.72 11.84 -12.32
CA THR A 196 -5.05 10.54 -11.70
C THR A 196 -6.18 9.88 -12.48
N PHE A 197 -5.93 8.67 -12.98
CA PHE A 197 -6.89 7.94 -13.80
C PHE A 197 -6.70 6.42 -13.68
N PRO A 198 -7.74 5.63 -14.00
CA PRO A 198 -7.63 4.18 -13.95
C PRO A 198 -6.95 3.63 -15.20
N LEU A 199 -6.01 2.70 -14.99
CA LEU A 199 -5.37 1.92 -16.05
C LEU A 199 -5.74 0.44 -15.94
N ARG A 200 -5.92 -0.19 -17.08
CA ARG A 200 -6.26 -1.61 -17.20
C ARG A 200 -5.03 -2.48 -17.05
N SER A 201 -5.11 -3.48 -16.18
CA SER A 201 -4.13 -4.56 -16.11
C SER A 201 -4.32 -5.58 -17.24
N ALA A 202 -3.34 -6.47 -17.43
CA ALA A 202 -3.41 -7.60 -18.35
C ALA A 202 -4.61 -8.53 -18.06
N GLN A 203 -5.01 -8.63 -16.78
CA GLN A 203 -6.14 -9.43 -16.33
C GLN A 203 -7.49 -8.70 -16.47
N GLY A 204 -7.47 -7.42 -16.86
CA GLY A 204 -8.67 -6.61 -17.04
C GLY A 204 -9.14 -5.84 -15.81
N GLU A 205 -8.45 -5.96 -14.68
CA GLU A 205 -8.69 -5.15 -13.47
C GLU A 205 -8.33 -3.68 -13.74
N TRP A 206 -9.13 -2.76 -13.19
CA TRP A 206 -8.86 -1.32 -13.21
C TRP A 206 -8.21 -0.89 -11.90
N ARG A 207 -7.06 -0.24 -11.99
CA ARG A 207 -6.37 0.34 -10.82
C ARG A 207 -6.08 1.81 -11.04
N TRP A 208 -6.11 2.58 -9.96
CA TRP A 208 -5.87 4.01 -9.99
C TRP A 208 -4.38 4.30 -10.06
N PHE A 209 -3.96 5.09 -11.04
CA PHE A 209 -2.59 5.54 -11.17
C PHE A 209 -2.49 7.05 -11.09
N LEU A 210 -1.57 7.53 -10.25
CA LEU A 210 -1.07 8.89 -10.27
C LEU A 210 -0.01 9.00 -11.37
N SER A 211 -0.36 9.72 -12.44
CA SER A 211 0.50 10.01 -13.57
C SER A 211 1.18 11.36 -13.38
N ARG A 212 2.51 11.38 -13.45
CA ARG A 212 3.33 12.61 -13.40
C ARG A 212 4.31 12.64 -14.54
N ALA A 213 4.50 13.78 -15.19
CA ALA A 213 5.51 13.94 -16.23
C ALA A 213 6.25 15.27 -16.15
N LYS A 214 7.54 15.23 -16.51
CA LYS A 214 8.46 16.36 -16.50
C LYS A 214 9.14 16.50 -17.87
N PRO A 215 9.37 17.72 -18.36
CA PRO A 215 10.10 17.94 -19.60
C PRO A 215 11.61 17.79 -19.38
N ILE A 216 12.27 17.05 -20.27
CA ILE A 216 13.72 17.00 -20.42
C ILE A 216 14.10 17.98 -21.52
N ARG A 217 14.95 18.95 -21.18
CA ARG A 217 15.34 20.06 -22.06
C ARG A 217 16.79 19.94 -22.50
N ASP A 218 17.11 20.50 -23.67
CA ASP A 218 18.48 20.72 -24.09
C ASP A 218 19.10 21.97 -23.43
N ASP A 219 20.38 22.23 -23.73
CA ASP A 219 21.13 23.38 -23.22
C ASP A 219 20.54 24.74 -23.66
N GLN A 220 19.64 24.75 -24.64
CA GLN A 220 18.94 25.95 -25.13
C GLN A 220 17.53 26.08 -24.52
N GLY A 221 17.13 25.18 -23.61
CA GLY A 221 15.84 25.18 -22.94
C GLY A 221 14.69 24.57 -23.77
N LYS A 222 14.98 24.05 -24.97
CA LYS A 222 13.98 23.38 -25.82
C LYS A 222 13.69 21.99 -25.27
N ILE A 223 12.41 21.63 -25.23
CA ILE A 223 11.98 20.30 -24.79
C ILE A 223 12.43 19.27 -25.83
N LEU A 224 13.29 18.34 -25.41
CA LEU A 224 13.70 17.18 -26.20
C LEU A 224 12.72 16.03 -26.00
N TYR A 225 12.41 15.73 -24.74
CA TYR A 225 11.59 14.60 -24.34
C TYR A 225 10.70 14.95 -23.15
N TRP A 226 9.68 14.14 -22.94
CA TRP A 226 8.92 14.07 -21.70
C TRP A 226 9.22 12.76 -21.02
N PHE A 227 9.53 12.80 -19.72
CA PHE A 227 9.66 11.60 -18.90
C PHE A 227 8.50 11.56 -17.93
N GLY A 228 7.72 10.48 -17.99
CA GLY A 228 6.56 10.32 -17.14
C GLY A 228 6.53 8.98 -16.42
N THR A 229 5.83 8.98 -15.29
CA THR A 229 5.68 7.84 -14.40
C THR A 229 4.23 7.69 -13.95
N ASN A 230 3.78 6.45 -13.81
CA ASN A 230 2.48 6.10 -13.27
C ASN A 230 2.70 5.27 -11.99
N THR A 231 2.32 5.85 -10.85
CA THR A 231 2.36 5.19 -9.54
C THR A 231 0.98 4.62 -9.21
N ASP A 232 0.90 3.34 -8.89
CA ASP A 232 -0.35 2.72 -8.40
C ASP A 232 -0.71 3.32 -7.03
N VAL A 233 -1.87 3.97 -6.95
CA VAL A 233 -2.41 4.63 -5.75
C VAL A 233 -3.71 3.98 -5.29
N THR A 234 -4.08 2.81 -5.83
CA THR A 234 -5.36 2.14 -5.54
C THR A 234 -5.52 1.88 -4.05
N ALA A 235 -4.56 1.21 -3.43
CA ALA A 235 -4.61 0.89 -2.01
C ALA A 235 -4.67 2.14 -1.11
N MET A 236 -4.04 3.25 -1.52
CA MET A 236 -4.09 4.51 -0.79
C MET A 236 -5.49 5.13 -0.88
N ARG A 237 -6.09 5.15 -2.08
CA ARG A 237 -7.45 5.66 -2.31
C ARG A 237 -8.51 4.82 -1.59
N ASP A 238 -8.40 3.50 -1.65
CA ASP A 238 -9.32 2.59 -0.96
C ASP A 238 -9.29 2.82 0.56
N ALA A 239 -8.11 3.08 1.11
CA ALA A 239 -7.95 3.42 2.52
C ALA A 239 -8.57 4.79 2.87
N GLU A 240 -8.37 5.81 2.03
CA GLU A 240 -8.97 7.14 2.20
C GLU A 240 -10.51 7.08 2.17
N GLU A 241 -11.08 6.42 1.16
CA GLU A 241 -12.54 6.23 1.04
C GLU A 241 -13.10 5.46 2.24
N ARG A 242 -12.37 4.44 2.71
CA ARG A 242 -12.78 3.70 3.91
C ARG A 242 -12.79 4.58 5.16
N ILE A 243 -11.80 5.46 5.32
CA ILE A 243 -11.75 6.42 6.43
C ILE A 243 -12.92 7.39 6.36
N GLU A 244 -13.24 7.93 5.18
CA GLU A 244 -14.38 8.85 5.01
C GLU A 244 -15.71 8.20 5.39
N LEU A 245 -15.95 6.96 4.97
CA LEU A 245 -17.14 6.21 5.33
C LEU A 245 -17.25 6.00 6.86
N LEU A 246 -16.15 5.64 7.51
CA LEU A 246 -16.11 5.49 8.97
C LEU A 246 -16.38 6.82 9.69
N LEU A 247 -15.85 7.94 9.18
CA LEU A 247 -16.11 9.27 9.74
C LEU A 247 -17.59 9.68 9.58
N GLN A 248 -18.21 9.38 8.43
CA GLN A 248 -19.64 9.62 8.23
C GLN A 248 -20.49 8.80 9.22
N GLU A 249 -20.13 7.54 9.43
CA GLU A 249 -20.81 6.66 10.36
C GLU A 249 -20.68 7.14 11.82
N VAL A 250 -19.47 7.51 12.25
CA VAL A 250 -19.23 8.10 13.58
C VAL A 250 -20.04 9.39 13.76
N ASN A 251 -20.06 10.27 12.76
CA ASN A 251 -20.84 11.51 12.82
C ASN A 251 -22.34 11.26 12.94
N HIS A 252 -22.88 10.31 12.18
CA HIS A 252 -24.29 9.92 12.28
C HIS A 252 -24.62 9.40 13.70
N ARG A 253 -23.73 8.56 14.27
CA ARG A 253 -23.89 8.02 15.63
C ARG A 253 -23.80 9.11 16.71
N SER A 254 -22.85 10.03 16.60
CA SER A 254 -22.74 11.18 17.50
C SER A 254 -24.01 12.04 17.50
N LYS A 255 -24.60 12.30 16.32
CA LYS A 255 -25.88 13.02 16.20
C LYS A 255 -27.03 12.26 16.87
N ASN A 256 -27.11 10.95 16.70
CA ASN A 256 -28.12 10.12 17.37
C ASN A 256 -27.99 10.19 18.89
N MET A 257 -26.76 10.08 19.41
CA MET A 257 -26.49 10.18 20.85
C MET A 257 -26.89 11.56 21.41
N LEU A 258 -26.52 12.63 20.71
CA LEU A 258 -26.92 13.98 21.09
C LEU A 258 -28.45 14.16 21.07
N ALA A 259 -29.16 13.57 20.10
CA ALA A 259 -30.61 13.62 20.06
C ALA A 259 -31.24 12.87 21.26
N ILE A 260 -30.66 11.74 21.68
CA ILE A 260 -31.08 11.01 22.89
C ILE A 260 -30.84 11.86 24.14
N ILE A 261 -29.65 12.45 24.30
CA ILE A 261 -29.32 13.33 25.43
C ILE A 261 -30.24 14.55 25.47
N GLN A 262 -30.53 15.17 24.33
CA GLN A 262 -31.45 16.30 24.24
C GLN A 262 -32.89 15.90 24.60
N SER A 263 -33.35 14.73 24.15
CA SER A 263 -34.65 14.17 24.55
C SER A 263 -34.71 13.91 26.06
N LEU A 264 -33.62 13.39 26.63
CA LEU A 264 -33.45 13.14 28.06
C LEU A 264 -33.53 14.45 28.87
N ALA A 265 -32.82 15.49 28.43
CA ALA A 265 -32.80 16.79 29.07
C ALA A 265 -34.17 17.50 28.99
N ARG A 266 -34.82 17.50 27.82
CA ARG A 266 -36.12 18.19 27.62
C ARG A 266 -37.27 17.54 28.39
N ARG A 267 -37.18 16.25 28.70
CA ARG A 267 -38.27 15.48 29.34
C ARG A 267 -38.07 15.27 30.84
N THR A 268 -36.97 15.76 31.40
CA THR A 268 -36.70 15.73 32.84
C THR A 268 -37.11 17.08 33.44
N ASP A 269 -37.90 17.04 34.52
CA ASP A 269 -38.47 18.23 35.16
C ASP A 269 -37.38 19.11 35.79
N VAL A 270 -37.06 20.24 35.13
CA VAL A 270 -35.95 21.14 35.47
C VAL A 270 -36.17 21.83 36.82
N ALA A 271 -37.41 21.90 37.30
CA ALA A 271 -37.76 22.58 38.55
C ALA A 271 -37.42 21.77 39.82
N ARG A 272 -36.93 20.53 39.70
CA ARG A 272 -36.62 19.68 40.85
C ARG A 272 -35.16 19.83 41.33
N PRO A 273 -34.89 19.87 42.64
CA PRO A 273 -33.54 20.06 43.19
C PRO A 273 -32.53 18.99 42.77
N ASP A 274 -33.01 17.77 42.50
CA ASP A 274 -32.24 16.58 42.13
C ASP A 274 -32.16 16.35 40.61
N PHE A 275 -32.42 17.39 39.80
CA PHE A 275 -32.39 17.31 38.33
C PHE A 275 -31.01 16.90 37.80
N LEU A 276 -29.95 17.64 38.16
CA LEU A 276 -28.60 17.42 37.64
C LEU A 276 -28.10 16.02 37.96
N GLN A 277 -28.30 15.58 39.20
CA GLN A 277 -27.89 14.25 39.66
C GLN A 277 -28.60 13.13 38.90
N ARG A 278 -29.89 13.29 38.58
CA ARG A 278 -30.62 12.29 37.77
C ARG A 278 -30.23 12.30 36.30
N LEU A 279 -29.93 13.47 35.75
CA LEU A 279 -29.44 13.57 34.38
C LEU A 279 -28.06 12.93 34.24
N GLU A 280 -27.15 13.18 35.20
CA GLU A 280 -25.82 12.55 35.24
C GLU A 280 -25.90 11.02 35.34
N GLN A 281 -26.70 10.48 36.26
CA GLN A 281 -26.87 9.03 36.41
C GLN A 281 -27.31 8.38 35.10
N ARG A 282 -28.22 9.03 34.37
CA ARG A 282 -28.71 8.53 33.07
C ARG A 282 -27.68 8.62 31.95
N ILE A 283 -26.90 9.70 31.92
CA ILE A 283 -25.79 9.82 30.96
C ILE A 283 -24.75 8.71 31.24
N GLN A 284 -24.49 8.39 32.51
CA GLN A 284 -23.61 7.28 32.88
C GLN A 284 -24.14 5.93 32.42
N GLY A 285 -25.44 5.64 32.59
CA GLY A 285 -26.06 4.42 32.07
C GLY A 285 -25.96 4.28 30.53
N LEU A 286 -26.17 5.39 29.81
CA LEU A 286 -25.97 5.45 28.36
C LEU A 286 -24.51 5.21 27.99
N SER A 287 -23.57 5.85 28.69
CA SER A 287 -22.13 5.70 28.47
C SER A 287 -21.66 4.26 28.67
N ALA A 288 -22.13 3.58 29.72
CA ALA A 288 -21.78 2.19 30.00
C ALA A 288 -22.23 1.23 28.88
N ASN A 289 -23.41 1.47 28.29
CA ASN A 289 -23.85 0.69 27.13
C ASN A 289 -23.03 0.99 25.87
N GLN A 290 -22.65 2.25 25.67
CA GLN A 290 -21.81 2.66 24.54
C GLN A 290 -20.42 2.03 24.62
N ASP A 291 -19.81 2.02 25.80
CA ASP A 291 -18.52 1.35 26.03
C ASP A 291 -18.60 -0.15 25.72
N LEU A 292 -19.71 -0.79 26.11
CA LEU A 292 -19.96 -2.20 25.83
C LEU A 292 -20.07 -2.48 24.32
N LEU A 293 -20.84 -1.66 23.59
CA LEU A 293 -20.99 -1.79 22.14
C LEU A 293 -19.67 -1.51 21.40
N VAL A 294 -18.90 -0.50 21.82
CA VAL A 294 -17.59 -0.19 21.23
C VAL A 294 -16.62 -1.35 21.42
N ARG A 295 -16.55 -1.94 22.62
CA ARG A 295 -15.66 -3.09 22.91
C ARG A 295 -15.99 -4.31 22.07
N ARG A 296 -17.27 -4.56 21.78
CA ARG A 296 -17.71 -5.67 20.91
C ARG A 296 -17.76 -5.30 19.43
N ALA A 297 -17.20 -4.17 19.03
CA ALA A 297 -17.25 -3.66 17.66
C ALA A 297 -18.67 -3.67 17.09
N TRP A 298 -19.66 -3.32 17.93
CA TRP A 298 -21.08 -3.25 17.58
C TRP A 298 -21.72 -4.59 17.19
N SER A 299 -21.10 -5.70 17.59
CA SER A 299 -21.67 -7.03 17.47
C SER A 299 -22.81 -7.24 18.48
N PRO A 300 -23.69 -8.23 18.27
CA PRO A 300 -24.74 -8.56 19.23
C PRO A 300 -24.18 -8.83 20.64
N VAL A 301 -24.93 -8.41 21.65
CA VAL A 301 -24.55 -8.39 23.06
C VAL A 301 -25.33 -9.46 23.83
N PRO A 302 -24.68 -10.39 24.55
CA PRO A 302 -25.38 -11.32 25.42
C PRO A 302 -26.20 -10.58 26.49
N VAL A 303 -27.45 -11.00 26.73
CA VAL A 303 -28.33 -10.39 27.76
C VAL A 303 -27.62 -10.32 29.11
N GLY A 304 -26.94 -11.40 29.52
CA GLY A 304 -26.22 -11.45 30.80
C GLY A 304 -25.12 -10.39 30.92
N GLU A 305 -24.34 -10.18 29.87
CA GLU A 305 -23.27 -9.15 29.85
C GLU A 305 -23.86 -7.74 29.91
N MET A 306 -24.96 -7.50 29.21
CA MET A 306 -25.67 -6.21 29.27
C MET A 306 -26.25 -5.97 30.68
N VAL A 307 -26.87 -6.97 31.32
CA VAL A 307 -27.40 -6.83 32.69
C VAL A 307 -26.27 -6.52 33.67
N GLU A 308 -25.16 -7.27 33.60
CA GLU A 308 -24.01 -7.05 34.48
C GLU A 308 -23.40 -5.65 34.30
N ALA A 309 -23.20 -5.21 33.05
CA ALA A 309 -22.66 -3.89 32.75
C ALA A 309 -23.53 -2.76 33.31
N GLN A 310 -24.86 -2.90 33.25
CA GLN A 310 -25.79 -1.87 33.71
C GLN A 310 -25.95 -1.77 35.23
N LEU A 311 -25.64 -2.85 35.95
CA LEU A 311 -25.83 -2.93 37.39
C LEU A 311 -24.51 -2.84 38.17
N ARG A 312 -23.37 -2.79 37.49
CA ARG A 312 -22.03 -2.70 38.09
C ARG A 312 -21.84 -1.52 39.05
N TRP A 313 -22.56 -0.41 38.83
CA TRP A 313 -22.48 0.77 39.70
C TRP A 313 -23.08 0.56 41.10
N LEU A 314 -23.86 -0.51 41.32
CA LEU A 314 -24.49 -0.82 42.61
C LEU A 314 -23.49 -1.21 43.71
N GLY A 315 -22.24 -1.53 43.36
CA GLY A 315 -21.20 -1.88 44.34
C GLY A 315 -21.60 -3.09 45.19
N GLU A 316 -21.55 -2.94 46.52
CA GLU A 316 -21.87 -4.03 47.46
C GLU A 316 -23.32 -4.56 47.33
N ALA A 317 -24.27 -3.71 46.92
CA ALA A 317 -25.67 -4.12 46.71
C ALA A 317 -25.83 -5.10 45.53
N GLN A 318 -24.81 -5.29 44.70
CA GLN A 318 -24.83 -6.28 43.63
C GLN A 318 -24.99 -7.72 44.16
N GLY A 319 -24.54 -7.99 45.40
CA GLY A 319 -24.78 -9.29 46.07
C GLY A 319 -26.25 -9.57 46.43
N GLN A 320 -27.13 -8.56 46.33
CA GLN A 320 -28.58 -8.70 46.51
C GLN A 320 -29.33 -8.94 45.19
N VAL A 321 -28.62 -8.93 44.06
CA VAL A 321 -29.19 -9.12 42.72
C VAL A 321 -28.87 -10.53 42.22
N GLU A 322 -29.91 -11.28 41.89
CA GLU A 322 -29.80 -12.59 41.24
C GLU A 322 -30.23 -12.49 39.78
N CYS A 323 -29.37 -12.94 38.86
CA CYS A 323 -29.61 -12.90 37.42
C CYS A 323 -29.60 -14.32 36.85
N ARG A 324 -30.65 -14.71 36.12
CA ARG A 324 -30.76 -16.06 35.55
C ARG A 324 -31.45 -16.09 34.19
N GLY A 325 -30.83 -16.71 33.21
CA GLY A 325 -31.47 -16.99 31.92
C GLY A 325 -30.51 -17.68 30.94
N PRO A 326 -31.01 -18.12 29.78
CA PRO A 326 -30.19 -18.75 28.74
C PRO A 326 -29.30 -17.72 28.03
N GLU A 327 -28.31 -18.18 27.27
CA GLU A 327 -27.52 -17.29 26.41
C GLU A 327 -28.39 -16.78 25.25
N VAL A 328 -28.67 -15.48 25.24
CA VAL A 328 -29.49 -14.80 24.23
C VAL A 328 -28.73 -13.56 23.77
N MET A 329 -28.64 -13.37 22.46
CA MET A 329 -27.94 -12.23 21.86
C MET A 329 -28.93 -11.10 21.56
N LEU A 330 -28.56 -9.89 21.93
CA LEU A 330 -29.29 -8.67 21.66
C LEU A 330 -28.61 -7.89 20.53
N SER A 331 -29.37 -7.44 19.53
CA SER A 331 -28.90 -6.43 18.59
C SER A 331 -28.51 -5.14 19.33
N PRO A 332 -27.62 -4.30 18.78
CA PRO A 332 -27.21 -3.06 19.43
C PRO A 332 -28.38 -2.15 19.84
N GLY A 333 -29.43 -2.09 19.01
CA GLY A 333 -30.64 -1.31 19.31
C GLY A 333 -31.48 -1.91 20.45
N ALA A 334 -31.55 -3.24 20.54
CA ALA A 334 -32.24 -3.92 21.62
C ALA A 334 -31.50 -3.82 22.95
N ALA A 335 -30.18 -3.98 22.91
CA ALA A 335 -29.30 -3.76 24.05
C ALA A 335 -29.45 -2.34 24.60
N GLU A 336 -29.50 -1.31 23.74
CA GLU A 336 -29.71 0.08 24.17
C GLU A 336 -31.05 0.30 24.88
N ALA A 337 -32.16 -0.22 24.32
CA ALA A 337 -33.49 -0.04 24.90
C ALA A 337 -33.62 -0.74 26.27
N LEU A 338 -33.11 -1.97 26.38
CA LEU A 338 -33.15 -2.74 27.63
C LEU A 338 -32.18 -2.20 28.68
N ALA A 339 -31.00 -1.75 28.26
CA ALA A 339 -30.01 -1.16 29.15
C ALA A 339 -30.55 0.07 29.87
N MET A 340 -31.23 0.97 29.14
CA MET A 340 -31.87 2.15 29.74
C MET A 340 -32.93 1.77 30.76
N ALA A 341 -33.78 0.77 30.46
CA ALA A 341 -34.82 0.32 31.39
C ALA A 341 -34.22 -0.30 32.66
N LEU A 342 -33.21 -1.15 32.52
CA LEU A 342 -32.53 -1.80 33.65
C LEU A 342 -31.78 -0.80 34.53
N HIS A 343 -31.11 0.19 33.93
CA HIS A 343 -30.43 1.23 34.68
C HIS A 343 -31.40 2.04 35.55
N GLU A 344 -32.56 2.42 34.99
CA GLU A 344 -33.60 3.12 35.75
C GLU A 344 -34.20 2.26 36.86
N MET A 345 -34.47 0.97 36.58
CA MET A 345 -34.98 0.04 37.60
C MET A 345 -33.97 -0.16 38.73
N GLY A 346 -32.68 -0.35 38.42
CA GLY A 346 -31.62 -0.43 39.44
C GLY A 346 -31.53 0.84 40.29
N THR A 347 -31.66 2.01 39.67
CA THR A 347 -31.67 3.30 40.38
C THR A 347 -32.86 3.41 41.32
N ASN A 348 -34.05 3.00 40.88
CA ASN A 348 -35.27 3.02 41.69
C ASN A 348 -35.20 2.01 42.84
N ALA A 349 -34.73 0.80 42.56
CA ALA A 349 -34.58 -0.24 43.57
C ALA A 349 -33.61 0.20 44.68
N HIS A 350 -32.50 0.86 44.32
CA HIS A 350 -31.52 1.35 45.28
C HIS A 350 -32.01 2.53 46.11
N LYS A 351 -32.76 3.46 45.51
CA LYS A 351 -33.24 4.66 46.21
C LYS A 351 -34.51 4.44 47.03
N TYR A 352 -35.44 3.63 46.53
CA TYR A 352 -36.80 3.54 47.04
C TYR A 352 -37.31 2.10 47.20
N GLY A 353 -36.68 1.14 46.53
CA GLY A 353 -37.16 -0.25 46.45
C GLY A 353 -36.34 -1.22 47.28
N ALA A 354 -36.25 -2.48 46.84
CA ALA A 354 -35.64 -3.55 47.60
C ALA A 354 -34.15 -3.33 47.92
N LEU A 355 -33.38 -2.71 47.03
CA LEU A 355 -31.94 -2.47 47.25
C LEU A 355 -31.63 -1.28 48.17
N SER A 356 -32.67 -0.63 48.73
CA SER A 356 -32.50 0.42 49.75
C SER A 356 -32.31 -0.14 51.17
N VAL A 357 -32.54 -1.45 51.36
CA VAL A 357 -32.45 -2.13 52.66
C VAL A 357 -31.58 -3.39 52.58
N PRO A 358 -30.85 -3.78 53.65
CA PRO A 358 -29.95 -4.93 53.61
C PRO A 358 -30.63 -6.29 53.32
N GLY A 359 -31.91 -6.44 53.67
CA GLY A 359 -32.66 -7.69 53.48
C GLY A 359 -33.36 -7.81 52.12
N GLY A 360 -33.36 -6.76 51.30
CA GLY A 360 -34.05 -6.78 50.03
C GLY A 360 -33.28 -7.53 48.95
N ARG A 361 -34.01 -8.03 47.95
CA ARG A 361 -33.45 -8.76 46.81
C ARG A 361 -34.12 -8.34 45.51
N VAL A 362 -33.34 -8.37 44.44
CA VAL A 362 -33.80 -8.21 43.06
C VAL A 362 -33.53 -9.52 42.32
N HIS A 363 -34.54 -10.05 41.63
CA HIS A 363 -34.40 -11.20 40.75
C HIS A 363 -34.69 -10.78 39.31
N ILE A 364 -33.71 -10.98 38.44
CA ILE A 364 -33.77 -10.68 37.00
C ILE A 364 -33.72 -12.00 36.26
N ALA A 365 -34.77 -12.32 35.52
CA ALA A 365 -34.81 -13.55 34.75
C ALA A 365 -35.27 -13.33 33.31
N TRP A 366 -34.68 -14.05 32.38
CA TRP A 366 -35.10 -14.05 30.99
C TRP A 366 -35.21 -15.46 30.43
N SER A 367 -36.04 -15.63 29.41
CA SER A 367 -36.26 -16.88 28.70
C SER A 367 -36.70 -16.66 27.26
N VAL A 368 -36.52 -17.69 26.44
CA VAL A 368 -37.07 -17.77 25.08
C VAL A 368 -38.23 -18.77 25.11
N GLN A 369 -39.41 -18.34 24.68
CA GLN A 369 -40.64 -19.15 24.64
C GLN A 369 -40.84 -19.67 23.22
N GLY A 370 -41.10 -20.98 23.10
CA GLY A 370 -41.20 -21.66 21.80
C GLY A 370 -39.92 -22.36 21.33
N ALA A 371 -38.84 -22.37 22.13
CA ALA A 371 -37.60 -23.10 21.80
C ALA A 371 -37.62 -24.59 22.22
N ASP A 372 -38.54 -24.98 23.11
CA ASP A 372 -38.79 -26.38 23.50
C ASP A 372 -40.05 -26.93 22.81
N ALA A 373 -39.98 -27.13 21.49
CA ALA A 373 -40.69 -28.25 20.90
C ALA A 373 -39.68 -29.39 20.85
N GLY A 374 -39.69 -30.23 21.90
CA GLY A 374 -38.94 -31.47 21.92
C GLY A 374 -39.32 -32.34 20.72
N GLU A 375 -38.43 -33.26 20.37
CA GLU A 375 -38.55 -34.27 19.31
C GLU A 375 -39.89 -35.04 19.38
N GLY A 376 -40.95 -34.44 18.87
CA GLY A 376 -42.32 -34.92 18.97
C GLY A 376 -43.27 -33.96 18.27
N GLU A 377 -43.44 -34.20 16.96
CA GLU A 377 -44.55 -33.75 16.11
C GLU A 377 -45.13 -32.35 16.42
N ALA A 378 -44.49 -31.32 15.89
CA ALA A 378 -45.11 -29.99 15.74
C ALA A 378 -45.45 -29.75 14.26
N GLU A 379 -46.74 -29.82 13.94
CA GLU A 379 -47.32 -29.21 12.73
C GLU A 379 -47.15 -27.67 12.81
N ASP A 380 -46.61 -27.07 11.75
CA ASP A 380 -46.69 -25.63 11.40
C ASP A 380 -46.44 -24.58 12.51
N GLY A 381 -45.25 -24.58 13.11
CA GLY A 381 -44.75 -23.46 13.92
C GLY A 381 -43.74 -22.59 13.15
N ASP A 382 -44.14 -21.39 12.71
CA ASP A 382 -43.23 -20.38 12.14
C ASP A 382 -42.13 -20.02 13.17
N PRO A 383 -40.82 -20.11 12.86
CA PRO A 383 -39.75 -19.66 13.74
C PRO A 383 -39.87 -18.19 14.17
N ALA A 384 -40.67 -17.38 13.47
CA ALA A 384 -41.02 -16.00 13.88
C ALA A 384 -41.94 -15.92 15.10
N SER A 385 -42.50 -17.03 15.59
CA SER A 385 -43.39 -17.10 16.75
C SER A 385 -42.66 -17.21 18.10
N ALA A 386 -41.33 -17.44 18.09
CA ALA A 386 -40.55 -17.52 19.31
C ALA A 386 -40.59 -16.16 20.04
N GLY A 387 -40.95 -16.19 21.32
CA GLY A 387 -41.06 -15.00 22.17
C GLY A 387 -39.82 -14.84 23.05
N PHE A 388 -39.38 -13.61 23.26
CA PHE A 388 -38.42 -13.27 24.31
C PHE A 388 -39.17 -12.65 25.50
N ARG A 389 -38.87 -13.15 26.71
CA ARG A 389 -39.37 -12.60 27.96
C ARG A 389 -38.20 -12.24 28.86
N ILE A 390 -38.24 -11.04 29.46
CA ILE A 390 -37.37 -10.63 30.56
C ILE A 390 -38.21 -10.01 31.67
N ALA A 391 -37.89 -10.34 32.92
CA ALA A 391 -38.62 -9.91 34.10
C ALA A 391 -37.66 -9.43 35.20
N TRP A 392 -38.09 -8.40 35.90
CA TRP A 392 -37.47 -7.84 37.10
C TRP A 392 -38.45 -7.97 38.26
N ARG A 393 -38.03 -8.55 39.38
CA ARG A 393 -38.86 -8.70 40.59
C ARG A 393 -38.10 -8.28 41.83
N GLU A 394 -38.70 -7.42 42.61
CA GLU A 394 -38.20 -6.98 43.91
C GLU A 394 -38.91 -7.72 45.04
N SER A 395 -38.17 -8.03 46.11
CA SER A 395 -38.73 -8.67 47.31
C SER A 395 -37.93 -8.28 48.55
N GLY A 396 -38.53 -8.44 49.74
CA GLY A 396 -37.86 -8.13 51.01
C GLY A 396 -37.52 -6.64 51.21
N GLY A 397 -38.10 -5.77 50.37
CA GLY A 397 -37.94 -4.33 50.41
C GLY A 397 -38.99 -3.61 51.26
N PRO A 398 -38.97 -2.27 51.26
CA PRO A 398 -40.05 -1.45 51.80
C PRO A 398 -41.39 -1.75 51.13
N VAL A 399 -42.51 -1.46 51.83
CA VAL A 399 -43.85 -1.62 51.26
C VAL A 399 -44.02 -0.73 50.04
N VAL A 400 -44.29 -1.34 48.90
CA VAL A 400 -44.48 -0.62 47.63
C VAL A 400 -45.96 -0.27 47.47
N ALA A 401 -46.22 0.95 46.99
CA ALA A 401 -47.54 1.41 46.58
C ALA A 401 -47.46 1.98 45.15
N PRO A 402 -48.56 1.94 44.37
CA PRO A 402 -48.61 2.57 43.06
C PRO A 402 -48.22 4.06 43.15
N PRO A 403 -47.36 4.56 42.24
CA PRO A 403 -46.94 5.95 42.27
C PRO A 403 -48.12 6.88 41.99
N THR A 404 -48.27 7.92 42.80
CA THR A 404 -49.33 8.95 42.65
C THR A 404 -49.11 9.87 41.45
N ARG A 405 -47.90 9.88 40.88
CA ARG A 405 -47.57 10.55 39.61
C ARG A 405 -46.66 9.65 38.78
N LEU A 406 -47.03 9.42 37.52
CA LEU A 406 -46.17 8.77 36.54
C LEU A 406 -45.08 9.75 36.09
N GLY A 407 -43.90 9.59 36.68
CA GLY A 407 -42.72 10.36 36.33
C GLY A 407 -42.05 9.84 35.05
N PHE A 408 -40.96 10.49 34.68
CA PHE A 408 -40.18 10.11 33.51
C PHE A 408 -39.53 8.72 33.63
N GLY A 409 -39.16 8.27 34.83
CA GLY A 409 -38.62 6.91 35.05
C GLY A 409 -39.62 5.82 34.63
N SER A 410 -40.90 6.00 34.95
CA SER A 410 -41.99 5.11 34.52
C SER A 410 -42.15 5.06 33.00
N ARG A 411 -41.81 6.15 32.29
CA ARG A 411 -41.81 6.20 30.82
C ARG A 411 -40.58 5.53 30.21
N ILE A 412 -39.39 5.63 30.80
CA ILE A 412 -38.23 4.89 30.30
C ILE A 412 -38.48 3.39 30.40
N ILE A 413 -38.92 2.90 31.56
CA ILE A 413 -39.09 1.46 31.78
C ILE A 413 -40.26 0.87 30.97
N VAL A 414 -41.22 1.70 30.51
CA VAL A 414 -42.39 1.24 29.72
C VAL A 414 -42.31 1.67 28.25
N ASP A 415 -42.26 2.96 27.95
CA ASP A 415 -42.45 3.48 26.60
C ASP A 415 -41.26 3.20 25.67
N VAL A 416 -40.02 3.29 26.17
CA VAL A 416 -38.83 3.10 25.34
C VAL A 416 -38.75 1.64 24.82
N PRO A 417 -38.79 0.60 25.67
CA PRO A 417 -38.82 -0.78 25.19
C PRO A 417 -40.07 -1.10 24.36
N ARG A 418 -41.24 -0.56 24.75
CA ARG A 418 -42.48 -0.79 24.00
C ARG A 418 -42.39 -0.30 22.56
N VAL A 419 -41.84 0.89 22.33
CA VAL A 419 -41.71 1.46 20.98
C VAL A 419 -40.56 0.84 20.21
N LYS A 420 -39.38 0.70 20.84
CA LYS A 420 -38.17 0.21 20.15
C LYS A 420 -38.24 -1.27 19.80
N LEU A 421 -38.87 -2.08 20.63
CA LEU A 421 -38.91 -3.54 20.50
C LEU A 421 -40.30 -4.08 20.16
N ASN A 422 -41.26 -3.18 19.87
CA ASN A 422 -42.67 -3.52 19.71
C ASN A 422 -43.16 -4.45 20.84
N ALA A 423 -42.75 -4.15 22.07
CA ALA A 423 -42.88 -5.05 23.20
C ALA A 423 -44.12 -4.76 24.04
N ARG A 424 -44.70 -5.80 24.63
CA ARG A 424 -45.68 -5.65 25.71
C ARG A 424 -44.92 -5.52 27.03
N VAL A 425 -45.13 -4.41 27.74
CA VAL A 425 -44.53 -4.17 29.05
C VAL A 425 -45.63 -4.09 30.11
N THR A 426 -45.46 -4.83 31.21
CA THR A 426 -46.36 -4.82 32.37
C THR A 426 -45.59 -4.43 33.63
N THR A 427 -46.28 -3.73 34.54
CA THR A 427 -45.74 -3.35 35.85
C THR A 427 -46.76 -3.64 36.94
N ALA A 428 -46.29 -4.10 38.09
CA ALA A 428 -47.10 -4.31 39.28
C ALA A 428 -46.37 -3.72 40.51
N TYR A 429 -47.15 -3.04 41.36
CA TYR A 429 -46.68 -2.40 42.59
C TYR A 429 -47.36 -3.11 43.76
N GLU A 430 -46.90 -4.32 44.07
CA GLU A 430 -47.45 -5.13 45.15
C GLU A 430 -46.81 -4.74 46.48
N PRO A 431 -47.51 -4.87 47.63
CA PRO A 431 -46.92 -4.56 48.93
C PRO A 431 -45.61 -5.29 49.22
N ALA A 432 -45.42 -6.48 48.62
CA ALA A 432 -44.22 -7.30 48.75
C ALA A 432 -43.04 -6.83 47.90
N GLY A 433 -43.27 -6.00 46.87
CA GLY A 433 -42.23 -5.49 45.98
C GLY A 433 -42.74 -5.06 44.59
N PHE A 434 -41.88 -4.37 43.86
CA PHE A 434 -42.12 -3.97 42.47
C PHE A 434 -41.83 -5.14 41.51
N ALA A 435 -42.68 -5.31 40.51
CA ALA A 435 -42.47 -6.25 39.42
C ALA A 435 -42.63 -5.59 38.06
N TRP A 436 -41.73 -5.92 37.13
CA TRP A 436 -41.74 -5.46 35.74
C TRP A 436 -41.49 -6.66 34.82
N GLN A 437 -42.20 -6.72 33.71
CA GLN A 437 -42.03 -7.77 32.70
C GLN A 437 -42.15 -7.18 31.31
N LEU A 438 -41.28 -7.64 30.42
CA LEU A 438 -41.31 -7.35 29.00
C LEU A 438 -41.44 -8.65 28.21
N ASP A 439 -42.36 -8.64 27.25
CA ASP A 439 -42.59 -9.70 26.27
C ASP A 439 -42.50 -9.10 24.85
N CYS A 440 -41.67 -9.67 23.98
CA CYS A 440 -41.60 -9.29 22.57
C CYS A 440 -41.32 -10.51 21.69
N ALA A 441 -41.43 -10.34 20.36
CA ALA A 441 -40.94 -11.35 19.43
C ALA A 441 -39.42 -11.48 19.56
N LEU A 442 -38.87 -12.69 19.41
CA LEU A 442 -37.44 -12.93 19.41
C LEU A 442 -36.75 -12.13 18.29
N ALA A 443 -37.38 -12.03 17.13
CA ALA A 443 -36.91 -11.22 16.00
C ALA A 443 -36.77 -9.71 16.33
N ALA A 444 -37.46 -9.20 17.35
CA ALA A 444 -37.34 -7.80 17.76
C ALA A 444 -36.07 -7.52 18.57
N ILE A 445 -35.38 -8.56 19.05
CA ILE A 445 -34.13 -8.45 19.80
C ILE A 445 -32.91 -8.98 19.04
N SER A 446 -33.10 -9.66 17.92
CA SER A 446 -32.03 -10.24 17.08
C SER A 446 -31.34 -9.24 16.18
#